data_AF-A0A7Y0PRQ9-F1
#
_entry.id   AF-A0A7Y0PRQ9-F1
#
_cell.length_a   1.000
_cell.length_b   1.000
_cell.length_c   1.000
_cell.angle_alpha   90.00
_cell.angle_beta   90.00
_cell.angle_gamma   90.00
#
_symmetry.space_group_name_H-M   'P 1'
#
loop_
_entity.id
_entity.type
_entity.pdbx_description
1 polymer ?
#
loop_
_entity_poly.entity_id
_entity_poly.type
_entity_poly.pdbx_seq_one_letter_code
_entity_poly.pdbx_strand_id
1 'polypeptide(L)'
;MDDDGRGRAGGRGRDGVGRRGGAGRGRRAAAAPWSLAVGAPGALTHPGAAGELADLLVAGWAGPDPDAVTVTSDVVAWHAGAFPRVGSVSQVLLVVGTGAVALGVSPDGRVRRVDGHGLLLGDAGGGARLGQEGLRAALRALDGAGPPTALAGPARQTLATRPDSPAALARFAPAVLAAAEGGDAVARAVVDEAVTALVATVDAAGGALAATEFTVVGGLADALAPRLAAARPDLTVRGPEGDALAGLLRLRHDRSTPHEPAVVRRRTPAAAPVTEPVTEPGLAAEVDRLPTEGVRAGSEELDALPTADLVACLLDGQAAAPVAVAAVAGALGAAVDVLACAFRAGGRLVYAGAGTSGRLAMQDAAELPPTFGIDPSRTLALLAGGAGAAGAAVENAEDDEPAGWADAARIGVGPGDVVVGVAASGRTPYVLGVLRAARERGAATVAVVNAAASPAAAVAGITLELLTGPEVLAGSTRLAAGTAQKVALNTLTTAAMVRAGATFGPWMVGVRITNAKLRRRAERIVRDATGVDIARAREALAAAHDDVATALVVLLAGLDGEAARARLAAAGSVRAAVEPGGGEQAG
;
A
#
# COMPACT_ATOMS: atom_id res chain seq x y z
N MET A 1 -44.79 -32.44 -24.16
CA MET A 1 -43.91 -32.95 -25.22
C MET A 1 -42.94 -31.84 -25.49
N ASP A 2 -41.86 -31.94 -24.74
CA ASP A 2 -40.76 -31.01 -24.64
C ASP A 2 -39.89 -31.07 -25.89
N ASP A 3 -39.34 -29.93 -26.28
CA ASP A 3 -38.10 -29.89 -27.06
C ASP A 3 -37.26 -28.65 -26.68
N ASP A 4 -36.11 -28.96 -26.11
CA ASP A 4 -34.79 -28.34 -26.17
C ASP A 4 -34.59 -26.80 -26.04
N GLY A 5 -34.04 -26.44 -24.87
CA GLY A 5 -32.58 -26.27 -24.78
C GLY A 5 -31.98 -24.96 -25.31
N ARG A 6 -31.79 -23.98 -24.40
CA ARG A 6 -30.56 -23.15 -24.23
C ARG A 6 -30.79 -22.04 -23.18
N GLY A 7 -30.47 -22.34 -21.92
CA GLY A 7 -30.37 -21.33 -20.86
C GLY A 7 -28.92 -20.84 -20.70
N ARG A 8 -28.60 -19.69 -21.31
CA ARG A 8 -27.48 -18.84 -20.85
C ARG A 8 -27.98 -18.04 -19.66
N ALA A 9 -27.34 -18.17 -18.50
CA ALA A 9 -27.56 -17.28 -17.37
C ALA A 9 -26.22 -16.61 -16.99
N GLY A 10 -26.00 -15.43 -17.57
CA GLY A 10 -25.25 -14.37 -16.91
C GLY A 10 -26.20 -13.66 -15.94
N GLY A 11 -25.77 -13.43 -14.71
CA GLY A 11 -26.60 -12.80 -13.68
C GLY A 11 -25.75 -12.20 -12.59
N ARG A 12 -25.52 -10.89 -12.69
CA ARG A 12 -25.00 -10.02 -11.63
C ARG A 12 -25.93 -10.09 -10.41
N GLY A 13 -25.41 -10.45 -9.23
CA GLY A 13 -26.04 -10.17 -7.94
C GLY A 13 -25.18 -9.14 -7.22
N ARG A 14 -25.50 -7.85 -7.29
CA ARG A 14 -26.32 -7.08 -6.32
C ARG A 14 -25.72 -7.08 -4.92
N ASP A 15 -24.96 -6.01 -4.67
CA ASP A 15 -24.59 -5.51 -3.35
C ASP A 15 -25.85 -5.22 -2.53
N GLY A 16 -26.04 -5.98 -1.45
CA GLY A 16 -27.10 -5.77 -0.47
C GLY A 16 -26.59 -4.97 0.72
N VAL A 17 -26.59 -3.64 0.60
CA VAL A 17 -26.45 -2.73 1.75
C VAL A 17 -27.77 -2.71 2.52
N GLY A 18 -27.73 -3.12 3.79
CA GLY A 18 -28.83 -2.98 4.74
C GLY A 18 -28.44 -2.10 5.93
N ARG A 19 -28.83 -0.82 5.90
CA ARG A 19 -28.91 0.04 7.10
C ARG A 19 -30.11 -0.40 7.97
N ARG A 20 -29.90 -0.55 9.28
CA ARG A 20 -30.95 -0.32 10.29
C ARG A 20 -30.40 0.61 11.37
N GLY A 21 -31.19 1.65 11.67
CA GLY A 21 -30.86 2.71 12.61
C GLY A 21 -31.06 2.33 14.08
N GLY A 22 -30.50 3.22 14.92
CA GLY A 22 -30.67 3.45 16.35
C GLY A 22 -31.39 2.42 17.23
N ALA A 23 -30.65 1.91 18.22
CA ALA A 23 -31.14 1.72 19.60
C ALA A 23 -29.94 1.47 20.54
N GLY A 24 -29.89 2.24 21.64
CA GLY A 24 -29.38 1.90 22.98
C GLY A 24 -28.03 1.19 23.15
N ARG A 25 -27.25 1.63 24.15
CA ARG A 25 -26.24 0.79 24.82
C ARG A 25 -26.94 -0.39 25.51
N GLY A 26 -27.36 -1.40 24.73
CA GLY A 26 -27.70 -2.72 25.20
C GLY A 26 -26.43 -3.57 25.25
N ARG A 27 -26.23 -4.32 26.34
CA ARG A 27 -25.17 -5.34 26.47
C ARG A 27 -24.97 -6.07 25.15
N ARG A 28 -23.82 -5.88 24.48
CA ARG A 28 -23.48 -6.65 23.28
C ARG A 28 -23.39 -8.11 23.69
N ALA A 29 -24.18 -8.97 23.04
CA ALA A 29 -24.06 -10.41 23.16
C ALA A 29 -22.62 -10.82 22.83
N ALA A 30 -22.04 -11.72 23.64
CA ALA A 30 -20.72 -12.28 23.38
C ALA A 30 -20.69 -12.84 21.94
N ALA A 31 -19.75 -12.35 21.12
CA ALA A 31 -19.49 -12.98 19.84
C ALA A 31 -19.11 -14.45 20.08
N ALA A 32 -19.57 -15.35 19.21
CA ALA A 32 -19.14 -16.75 19.30
C ALA A 32 -17.61 -16.82 19.22
N PRO A 33 -16.97 -17.70 20.00
CA PRO A 33 -15.52 -17.80 20.03
C PRO A 33 -14.98 -18.10 18.62
N TRP A 34 -13.94 -17.37 18.21
CA TRP A 34 -13.36 -17.47 16.89
C TRP A 34 -11.83 -17.34 16.95
N SER A 35 -11.13 -17.93 15.98
CA SER A 35 -9.67 -18.02 15.97
C SER A 35 -9.08 -17.64 14.63
N LEU A 36 -7.93 -16.97 14.68
CA LEU A 36 -7.19 -16.45 13.53
C LEU A 36 -5.99 -17.36 13.22
N ALA A 37 -5.76 -17.63 11.94
CA ALA A 37 -4.56 -18.32 11.46
C ALA A 37 -3.90 -17.52 10.33
N VAL A 38 -2.59 -17.30 10.42
CA VAL A 38 -1.81 -16.47 9.50
C VAL A 38 -0.61 -17.25 8.97
N GLY A 39 -0.44 -17.25 7.65
CA GLY A 39 0.75 -17.71 6.96
C GLY A 39 1.64 -16.51 6.60
N ALA A 40 2.80 -16.38 7.24
CA ALA A 40 3.72 -15.26 7.06
C ALA A 40 5.07 -15.76 6.49
N PRO A 41 5.54 -15.27 5.33
CA PRO A 41 6.85 -15.64 4.80
C PRO A 41 7.96 -15.42 5.84
N GLY A 42 8.86 -16.39 5.97
CA GLY A 42 9.98 -16.32 6.93
C GLY A 42 9.63 -16.64 8.38
N ALA A 43 8.36 -16.88 8.73
CA ALA A 43 7.97 -17.26 10.09
C ALA A 43 8.65 -18.56 10.57
N LEU A 44 8.97 -19.47 9.65
CA LEU A 44 9.71 -20.69 9.94
C LEU A 44 11.19 -20.41 10.27
N THR A 45 11.81 -19.37 9.70
CA THR A 45 13.22 -19.03 9.94
C THR A 45 13.41 -18.02 11.08
N HIS A 46 12.37 -17.26 11.40
CA HIS A 46 12.37 -16.24 12.46
C HIS A 46 11.23 -16.50 13.46
N PRO A 47 11.33 -17.55 14.29
CA PRO A 47 10.27 -17.90 15.23
C PRO A 47 10.00 -16.82 16.28
N GLY A 48 10.99 -15.98 16.61
CA GLY A 48 10.82 -14.81 17.48
C GLY A 48 9.88 -13.77 16.86
N ALA A 49 10.15 -13.35 15.62
CA ALA A 49 9.31 -12.42 14.88
C ALA A 49 7.90 -13.00 14.60
N ALA A 50 7.78 -14.31 14.39
CA ALA A 50 6.49 -14.97 14.29
C ALA A 50 5.72 -14.95 15.63
N GLY A 51 6.44 -15.05 16.76
CA GLY A 51 5.95 -14.81 18.12
C GLY A 51 5.35 -13.43 18.28
N GLU A 52 6.15 -12.41 17.97
CA GLU A 52 5.75 -11.00 18.04
C GLU A 52 4.53 -10.71 17.15
N LEU A 53 4.50 -11.23 15.93
CA LEU A 53 3.34 -11.13 15.05
C LEU A 53 2.10 -11.76 15.67
N ALA A 54 2.21 -12.95 16.29
CA ALA A 54 1.10 -13.60 16.95
C ALA A 54 0.58 -12.79 18.16
N ASP A 55 1.50 -12.16 18.91
CA ASP A 55 1.17 -11.29 20.05
C ASP A 55 0.46 -10.01 19.59
N LEU A 56 0.92 -9.38 18.51
CA LEU A 56 0.26 -8.22 17.90
C LEU A 56 -1.16 -8.55 17.41
N LEU A 57 -1.33 -9.70 16.79
CA LEU A 57 -2.62 -10.14 16.26
C LEU A 57 -3.63 -10.50 17.36
N VAL A 58 -3.16 -10.94 18.53
CA VAL A 58 -4.01 -11.12 19.72
C VAL A 58 -4.47 -9.77 20.27
N ALA A 59 -3.60 -8.77 20.29
CA ALA A 59 -3.86 -7.48 20.92
C ALA A 59 -4.55 -6.44 20.01
N GLY A 60 -4.51 -6.61 18.69
CA GLY A 60 -4.80 -5.55 17.71
C GLY A 60 -5.77 -5.92 16.58
N TRP A 61 -6.65 -6.90 16.78
CA TRP A 61 -7.61 -7.29 15.75
C TRP A 61 -8.78 -6.28 15.60
N ALA A 62 -9.14 -5.91 14.38
CA ALA A 62 -10.17 -4.90 14.08
C ALA A 62 -11.64 -5.35 14.33
N GLY A 63 -11.85 -6.51 14.96
CA GLY A 63 -13.14 -7.13 15.29
C GLY A 63 -13.17 -7.59 16.75
N PRO A 64 -14.13 -8.43 17.21
CA PRO A 64 -14.02 -9.06 18.53
C PRO A 64 -12.70 -9.83 18.61
N ASP A 65 -11.95 -9.75 19.71
CA ASP A 65 -10.63 -10.39 19.82
C ASP A 65 -10.72 -11.89 19.46
N PRO A 66 -9.79 -12.43 18.66
CA PRO A 66 -9.75 -13.87 18.43
C PRO A 66 -9.39 -14.55 19.74
N ASP A 67 -10.07 -15.63 20.13
CA ASP A 67 -9.70 -16.38 21.34
C ASP A 67 -8.31 -17.03 21.21
N ALA A 68 -7.91 -17.31 19.96
CA ALA A 68 -6.61 -17.85 19.63
C ALA A 68 -6.09 -17.34 18.29
N VAL A 69 -4.79 -17.04 18.24
CA VAL A 69 -4.03 -16.73 17.04
C VAL A 69 -3.02 -17.84 16.79
N THR A 70 -2.91 -18.26 15.53
CA THR A 70 -1.93 -19.21 15.03
C THR A 70 -1.11 -18.55 13.93
N VAL A 71 0.22 -18.53 14.04
CA VAL A 71 1.14 -17.98 13.02
C VAL A 71 2.09 -19.09 12.56
N THR A 72 2.26 -19.24 11.26
CA THR A 72 3.19 -20.21 10.65
C THR A 72 3.74 -19.65 9.33
N SER A 73 4.70 -20.32 8.69
CA SER A 73 5.16 -19.89 7.37
C SER A 73 4.16 -20.29 6.28
N ASP A 74 4.02 -19.46 5.27
CA ASP A 74 3.34 -19.77 4.01
C ASP A 74 3.71 -21.14 3.40
N VAL A 75 4.99 -21.53 3.38
CA VAL A 75 5.44 -22.84 2.88
C VAL A 75 4.95 -24.00 3.76
N VAL A 76 4.86 -23.78 5.06
CA VAL A 76 4.33 -24.76 6.03
C VAL A 76 2.82 -24.91 5.87
N ALA A 77 2.11 -23.79 5.70
CA ALA A 77 0.70 -23.76 5.39
C ALA A 77 0.39 -24.49 4.08
N TRP A 78 1.12 -24.20 3.00
CA TRP A 78 0.95 -24.90 1.73
C TRP A 78 1.19 -26.40 1.86
N HIS A 79 2.23 -26.83 2.59
CA HIS A 79 2.51 -28.27 2.73
C HIS A 79 1.39 -28.97 3.49
N ALA A 80 0.94 -28.40 4.61
CA ALA A 80 -0.15 -28.95 5.41
C ALA A 80 -1.49 -29.02 4.65
N GLY A 81 -1.70 -28.14 3.67
CA GLY A 81 -2.86 -28.17 2.77
C GLY A 81 -2.71 -29.19 1.63
N ALA A 82 -1.53 -29.23 1.01
CA ALA A 82 -1.25 -30.13 -0.11
C ALA A 82 -1.16 -31.60 0.31
N PHE A 83 -0.67 -31.87 1.53
CA PHE A 83 -0.50 -33.21 2.09
C PHE A 83 -1.21 -33.32 3.46
N PRO A 84 -2.52 -33.62 3.47
CA PRO A 84 -3.30 -33.66 4.70
C PRO A 84 -3.05 -34.92 5.54
N ARG A 85 -2.17 -35.84 5.16
CA ARG A 85 -1.80 -36.99 5.99
C ARG A 85 -0.34 -37.29 5.76
N VAL A 86 0.37 -37.64 6.83
CA VAL A 86 1.73 -38.17 6.71
C VAL A 86 1.65 -39.46 5.90
N GLY A 87 2.32 -39.47 4.76
CA GLY A 87 2.38 -40.62 3.86
C GLY A 87 3.35 -41.70 4.35
N SER A 88 3.31 -42.86 3.71
CA SER A 88 4.32 -43.91 3.87
C SER A 88 5.65 -43.58 3.19
N VAL A 89 5.70 -42.45 2.48
CA VAL A 89 6.81 -41.95 1.66
C VAL A 89 7.05 -40.47 1.97
N SER A 90 8.21 -39.92 1.59
CA SER A 90 8.49 -38.50 1.80
C SER A 90 7.51 -37.65 0.97
N GLN A 91 6.99 -36.59 1.55
CA GLN A 91 6.06 -35.67 0.90
C GLN A 91 6.72 -34.31 0.75
N VAL A 92 7.01 -33.92 -0.48
CA VAL A 92 7.74 -32.69 -0.81
C VAL A 92 6.84 -31.72 -1.55
N LEU A 93 6.74 -30.51 -0.99
CA LEU A 93 6.17 -29.35 -1.66
C LEU A 93 7.31 -28.44 -2.14
N LEU A 94 7.31 -28.10 -3.42
CA LEU A 94 8.12 -27.01 -3.96
C LEU A 94 7.24 -25.78 -4.22
N VAL A 95 7.60 -24.64 -3.65
CA VAL A 95 7.00 -23.34 -3.97
C VAL A 95 7.95 -22.60 -4.91
N VAL A 96 7.49 -22.27 -6.12
CA VAL A 96 8.28 -21.56 -7.12
C VAL A 96 7.52 -20.35 -7.68
N GLY A 97 8.08 -19.16 -7.47
CA GLY A 97 7.52 -17.88 -7.86
C GLY A 97 8.64 -16.87 -8.11
N THR A 98 8.64 -15.73 -7.41
CA THR A 98 9.79 -14.81 -7.43
C THR A 98 11.05 -15.48 -6.88
N GLY A 99 10.94 -16.24 -5.79
CA GLY A 99 11.98 -17.11 -5.24
C GLY A 99 11.63 -18.60 -5.39
N ALA A 100 12.39 -19.46 -4.73
CA ALA A 100 12.12 -20.90 -4.68
C ALA A 100 12.44 -21.48 -3.30
N VAL A 101 11.56 -22.33 -2.77
CA VAL A 101 11.76 -23.03 -1.50
C VAL A 101 11.04 -24.38 -1.53
N ALA A 102 11.66 -25.42 -0.98
CA ALA A 102 11.01 -26.71 -0.77
C ALA A 102 10.85 -27.03 0.71
N LEU A 103 9.72 -27.65 1.04
CA LEU A 103 9.46 -28.25 2.34
C LEU A 103 9.14 -29.72 2.17
N GLY A 104 9.97 -30.58 2.77
CA GLY A 104 9.78 -32.02 2.83
C GLY A 104 9.31 -32.45 4.21
N VAL A 105 8.41 -33.43 4.25
CA VAL A 105 8.03 -34.16 5.47
C VAL A 105 8.28 -35.64 5.23
N SER A 106 9.12 -36.26 6.05
CA SER A 106 9.42 -37.69 5.97
C SER A 106 8.31 -38.55 6.61
N PRO A 107 8.27 -39.87 6.35
CA PRO A 107 7.27 -40.76 6.95
C PRO A 107 7.28 -40.80 8.49
N ASP A 108 8.43 -40.54 9.11
CA ASP A 108 8.58 -40.42 10.56
C ASP A 108 8.25 -39.00 11.09
N GLY A 109 7.73 -38.12 10.24
CA GLY A 109 7.24 -36.79 10.59
C GLY A 109 8.30 -35.71 10.71
N ARG A 110 9.55 -35.93 10.25
CA ARG A 110 10.58 -34.89 10.28
C ARG A 110 10.36 -33.89 9.16
N VAL A 111 10.36 -32.61 9.52
CA VAL A 111 10.24 -31.49 8.58
C VAL A 111 11.62 -31.03 8.13
N ARG A 112 11.81 -30.84 6.82
CA ARG A 112 13.04 -30.31 6.23
C ARG A 112 12.73 -29.21 5.24
N ARG A 113 13.20 -27.99 5.53
CA ARG A 113 13.21 -26.87 4.58
C ARG A 113 14.53 -26.85 3.82
N VAL A 114 14.44 -26.64 2.51
CA VAL A 114 15.60 -26.46 1.64
C VAL A 114 15.37 -25.23 0.78
N ASP A 115 16.44 -24.44 0.61
CA ASP A 115 16.44 -23.17 -0.13
C ASP A 115 15.54 -22.09 0.52
N GLY A 116 15.21 -21.02 -0.22
CA GLY A 116 14.46 -19.87 0.27
C GLY A 116 15.33 -18.83 0.98
N HIS A 117 16.61 -18.73 0.59
CA HIS A 117 17.57 -17.77 1.18
C HIS A 117 17.67 -16.47 0.37
N GLY A 118 16.77 -16.25 -0.59
CA GLY A 118 16.74 -15.05 -1.41
C GLY A 118 17.77 -15.07 -2.53
N LEU A 119 17.63 -14.14 -3.48
CA LEU A 119 18.40 -14.12 -4.73
C LEU A 119 19.92 -14.19 -4.56
N LEU A 120 20.49 -13.62 -3.49
CA LEU A 120 21.94 -13.58 -3.32
C LEU A 120 22.55 -14.93 -2.92
N LEU A 121 21.85 -15.70 -2.09
CA LEU A 121 22.40 -16.90 -1.45
C LEU A 121 21.64 -18.19 -1.81
N GLY A 122 20.44 -18.08 -2.36
CA GLY A 122 19.59 -19.20 -2.75
C GLY A 122 18.66 -18.82 -3.91
N ASP A 123 17.47 -19.41 -3.89
CA ASP A 123 16.42 -19.30 -4.90
C ASP A 123 16.95 -19.66 -6.30
N ALA A 124 17.82 -20.66 -6.38
CA ALA A 124 18.67 -20.93 -7.55
C ALA A 124 17.88 -21.34 -8.83
N GLY A 125 16.60 -21.67 -8.70
CA GLY A 125 15.69 -21.83 -9.84
C GLY A 125 14.40 -21.00 -9.74
N GLY A 126 14.36 -20.01 -8.85
CA GLY A 126 13.25 -19.07 -8.73
C GLY A 126 13.19 -18.09 -9.91
N GLY A 127 12.05 -17.41 -10.06
CA GLY A 127 11.82 -16.47 -11.16
C GLY A 127 12.81 -15.32 -11.21
N ALA A 128 13.25 -14.80 -10.07
CA ALA A 128 14.24 -13.74 -10.00
C ALA A 128 15.58 -14.17 -10.61
N ARG A 129 16.03 -15.40 -10.31
CA ARG A 129 17.25 -15.99 -10.89
C ARG A 129 17.08 -16.22 -12.39
N LEU A 130 15.96 -16.83 -12.79
CA LEU A 130 15.66 -17.14 -14.18
C LEU A 130 15.60 -15.86 -15.05
N GLY A 131 14.98 -14.80 -14.53
CA GLY A 131 14.97 -13.49 -15.15
C GLY A 131 16.35 -12.82 -15.18
N GLN A 132 17.13 -12.91 -14.09
CA GLN A 132 18.49 -12.37 -14.03
C GLN A 132 19.41 -13.01 -15.08
N GLU A 133 19.43 -14.34 -15.16
CA GLU A 133 20.26 -15.05 -16.14
C GLU A 133 19.78 -14.81 -17.57
N GLY A 134 18.46 -14.74 -17.80
CA GLY A 134 17.90 -14.34 -19.09
C GLY A 134 18.32 -12.93 -19.52
N LEU A 135 18.31 -11.95 -18.61
CA LEU A 135 18.76 -10.58 -18.87
C LEU A 135 20.27 -10.52 -19.12
N ARG A 136 21.07 -11.28 -18.38
CA ARG A 136 22.53 -11.39 -18.60
C ARG A 136 22.84 -11.98 -19.96
N ALA A 137 22.14 -13.04 -20.35
CA ALA A 137 22.29 -13.67 -21.65
C ALA A 137 21.90 -12.72 -22.79
N ALA A 138 20.77 -12.02 -22.64
CA ALA A 138 20.32 -11.01 -23.60
C ALA A 138 21.32 -9.86 -23.74
N LEU A 139 21.86 -9.35 -22.62
CA LEU A 139 22.87 -8.29 -22.63
C LEU A 139 24.14 -8.74 -23.37
N ARG A 140 24.66 -9.94 -23.09
CA ARG A 140 25.81 -10.48 -23.81
C ARG A 140 25.57 -10.59 -25.31
N ALA A 141 24.37 -10.99 -25.73
CA ALA A 141 24.00 -11.05 -27.14
C ALA A 141 23.93 -9.66 -27.78
N LEU A 142 23.38 -8.67 -27.07
CA LEU A 142 23.32 -7.27 -27.51
C LEU A 142 24.71 -6.64 -27.67
N ASP A 143 25.65 -7.02 -26.80
CA ASP A 143 27.04 -6.56 -26.83
C ASP A 143 27.92 -7.33 -27.84
N GLY A 144 27.38 -8.34 -28.52
CA GLY A 144 28.14 -9.22 -29.42
C GLY A 144 29.11 -10.18 -28.71
N ALA A 145 29.02 -10.27 -27.38
CA ALA A 145 29.85 -11.11 -26.52
C ALA A 145 29.23 -12.49 -26.21
N GLY A 146 28.02 -12.75 -26.70
CA GLY A 146 27.28 -14.00 -26.51
C GLY A 146 26.53 -14.45 -27.76
N PRO A 147 26.04 -15.71 -27.78
CA PRO A 147 25.26 -16.23 -28.89
C PRO A 147 23.98 -15.39 -29.12
N PRO A 148 23.50 -15.28 -30.37
CA PRO A 148 22.21 -14.65 -30.65
C PRO A 148 21.07 -15.33 -29.89
N THR A 149 20.15 -14.52 -29.34
CA THR A 149 18.97 -15.02 -28.63
C THR A 149 17.76 -14.13 -28.86
N ALA A 150 16.58 -14.75 -28.92
CA ALA A 150 15.28 -14.09 -28.97
C ALA A 150 15.03 -13.17 -27.75
N LEU A 151 15.77 -13.35 -26.66
CA LEU A 151 15.68 -12.50 -25.45
C LEU A 151 16.17 -11.07 -25.67
N ALA A 152 17.03 -10.84 -26.67
CA ALA A 152 17.64 -9.53 -26.91
C ALA A 152 16.62 -8.41 -27.15
N GLY A 153 15.51 -8.70 -27.84
CA GLY A 153 14.42 -7.73 -28.08
C GLY A 153 13.68 -7.35 -26.80
N PRO A 154 13.02 -8.31 -26.12
CA PRO A 154 12.30 -8.07 -24.87
C PRO A 154 13.17 -7.49 -23.75
N ALA A 155 14.47 -7.82 -23.71
CA ALA A 155 15.37 -7.35 -22.66
C ALA A 155 15.62 -5.84 -22.71
N ARG A 156 15.50 -5.17 -23.88
CA ARG A 156 15.86 -3.74 -24.01
C ARG A 156 15.07 -2.83 -23.06
N GLN A 157 13.76 -3.05 -22.95
CA GLN A 157 12.91 -2.26 -22.06
C GLN A 157 13.24 -2.53 -20.59
N THR A 158 13.46 -3.80 -20.24
CA THR A 158 13.76 -4.20 -18.87
C THR A 158 15.15 -3.69 -18.43
N LEU A 159 16.17 -3.78 -19.29
CA LEU A 159 17.51 -3.27 -19.01
C LEU A 159 17.54 -1.74 -18.87
N ALA A 160 16.70 -1.01 -19.62
CA ALA A 160 16.58 0.44 -19.50
C ALA A 160 16.13 0.88 -18.10
N THR A 161 15.34 0.05 -17.40
CA THR A 161 14.89 0.34 -16.03
C THR A 161 15.88 -0.05 -14.94
N ARG A 162 17.01 -0.70 -15.28
CA ARG A 162 18.05 -1.17 -14.35
C ARG A 162 17.46 -1.93 -13.14
N PRO A 163 16.86 -3.12 -13.35
CA PRO A 163 16.17 -3.85 -12.29
C PRO A 163 17.14 -4.24 -11.17
N ASP A 164 16.79 -3.87 -9.94
CA ASP A 164 17.63 -4.01 -8.74
C ASP A 164 16.97 -4.86 -7.62
N SER A 165 15.74 -5.31 -7.83
CA SER A 165 15.00 -6.14 -6.87
C SER A 165 14.65 -7.52 -7.44
N PRO A 166 14.48 -8.56 -6.58
CA PRO A 166 14.05 -9.89 -7.03
C PRO A 166 12.74 -9.85 -7.81
N ALA A 167 11.77 -9.03 -7.39
CA ALA A 167 10.50 -8.87 -8.09
C ALA A 167 10.68 -8.23 -9.49
N ALA A 168 11.55 -7.22 -9.62
CA ALA A 168 11.83 -6.60 -10.91
C ALA A 168 12.53 -7.57 -11.88
N LEU A 169 13.48 -8.37 -11.38
CA LEU A 169 14.15 -9.40 -12.17
C LEU A 169 13.18 -10.53 -12.57
N ALA A 170 12.33 -10.98 -11.65
CA ALA A 170 11.36 -12.06 -11.90
C ALA A 170 10.34 -11.73 -12.97
N ARG A 171 10.04 -10.45 -13.23
CA ARG A 171 9.16 -10.02 -14.32
C ARG A 171 9.69 -10.42 -15.70
N PHE A 172 10.98 -10.69 -15.84
CA PHE A 172 11.56 -11.16 -17.10
C PHE A 172 11.46 -12.69 -17.29
N ALA A 173 11.17 -13.45 -16.24
CA ALA A 173 11.08 -14.91 -16.30
C ALA A 173 10.09 -15.44 -17.37
N PRO A 174 8.89 -14.84 -17.57
CA PRO A 174 7.98 -15.29 -18.62
C PRO A 174 8.57 -15.17 -20.04
N ALA A 175 9.38 -14.13 -20.30
CA ALA A 175 10.02 -13.96 -21.60
C ALA A 175 11.07 -15.05 -21.86
N VAL A 176 11.80 -15.45 -20.81
CA VAL A 176 12.76 -16.56 -20.86
C VAL A 176 12.07 -17.89 -21.14
N LEU A 177 10.99 -18.18 -20.41
CA LEU A 177 10.20 -19.40 -20.62
C LEU A 177 9.60 -19.46 -22.02
N ALA A 178 9.00 -18.36 -22.50
CA ALA A 178 8.42 -18.29 -23.83
C ALA A 178 9.48 -18.45 -24.95
N ALA A 179 10.67 -17.87 -24.78
CA ALA A 179 11.77 -18.04 -25.74
C ALA A 179 12.28 -19.49 -25.77
N ALA A 180 12.39 -20.14 -24.61
CA ALA A 180 12.77 -21.55 -24.51
C ALA A 180 11.75 -22.47 -25.23
N GLU A 181 10.45 -22.18 -25.09
CA GLU A 181 9.36 -22.89 -25.78
C GLU A 181 9.38 -22.63 -27.29
N GLY A 182 9.64 -21.39 -27.70
CA GLY A 182 9.87 -21.01 -29.10
C GLY A 182 11.16 -21.57 -29.70
N GLY A 183 11.97 -22.23 -28.88
CA GLY A 183 13.10 -23.01 -29.30
C GLY A 183 14.45 -22.31 -29.32
N ASP A 184 14.57 -21.20 -28.60
CA ASP A 184 15.81 -20.49 -28.38
C ASP A 184 16.78 -21.31 -27.51
N ALA A 185 17.96 -21.64 -28.05
CA ALA A 185 18.93 -22.49 -27.34
C ALA A 185 19.48 -21.87 -26.06
N VAL A 186 19.61 -20.53 -26.02
CA VAL A 186 20.14 -19.79 -24.86
C VAL A 186 19.12 -19.78 -23.74
N ALA A 187 17.86 -19.48 -24.07
CA ALA A 187 16.77 -19.51 -23.11
C ALA A 187 16.52 -20.93 -22.58
N ARG A 188 16.60 -21.97 -23.44
CA ARG A 188 16.52 -23.36 -22.98
C ARG A 188 17.60 -23.69 -21.96
N ALA A 189 18.86 -23.32 -22.22
CA ALA A 189 19.96 -23.57 -21.27
C ALA A 189 19.72 -22.89 -19.90
N VAL A 190 19.21 -21.65 -19.88
CA VAL A 190 18.85 -20.96 -18.63
C VAL A 190 17.73 -21.69 -17.88
N VAL A 191 16.71 -22.18 -18.60
CA VAL A 191 15.61 -22.94 -17.99
C VAL A 191 16.09 -24.31 -17.48
N ASP A 192 16.95 -25.00 -18.23
CA ASP A 192 17.49 -26.31 -17.85
C ASP A 192 18.36 -26.23 -16.59
N GLU A 193 19.16 -25.17 -16.45
CA GLU A 193 19.93 -24.89 -15.23
C GLU A 193 19.01 -24.63 -14.03
N ALA A 194 17.96 -23.81 -14.22
CA ALA A 194 16.97 -23.56 -13.18
C ALA A 194 16.24 -24.85 -12.76
N VAL A 195 15.83 -25.69 -13.72
CA VAL A 195 15.20 -26.99 -13.45
C VAL A 195 16.15 -27.91 -12.69
N THR A 196 17.43 -27.95 -13.07
CA THR A 196 18.46 -28.73 -12.37
C THR A 196 18.60 -28.30 -10.91
N ALA A 197 18.64 -26.99 -10.65
CA ALA A 197 18.71 -26.45 -9.31
C ALA A 197 17.47 -26.80 -8.47
N LEU A 198 16.27 -26.67 -9.06
CA LEU A 198 15.02 -27.03 -8.38
C LEU A 198 14.93 -28.52 -8.07
N VAL A 199 15.39 -29.38 -8.98
CA VAL A 199 15.49 -30.83 -8.75
C VAL A 199 16.38 -31.13 -7.54
N ALA A 200 17.55 -30.50 -7.46
CA ALA A 200 18.44 -30.65 -6.31
C ALA A 200 17.78 -30.18 -5.00
N THR A 201 17.03 -29.08 -5.04
CA THR A 201 16.25 -28.57 -3.91
C THR A 201 15.17 -29.56 -3.47
N VAL A 202 14.46 -30.19 -4.41
CA VAL A 202 13.44 -31.21 -4.14
C VAL A 202 14.06 -32.48 -3.54
N ASP A 203 15.19 -32.95 -4.06
CA ASP A 203 15.89 -34.12 -3.53
C ASP A 203 16.37 -33.91 -2.11
N ALA A 204 16.99 -32.76 -1.86
CA ALA A 204 17.47 -32.43 -0.54
C ALA A 204 16.30 -32.36 0.45
N ALA A 205 15.14 -31.84 0.04
CA ALA A 205 13.93 -31.80 0.86
C ALA A 205 13.38 -33.22 1.13
N GLY A 206 13.30 -34.08 0.11
CA GLY A 206 12.81 -35.46 0.21
C GLY A 206 13.73 -36.41 0.97
N GLY A 207 15.04 -36.13 0.96
CA GLY A 207 16.09 -37.02 1.46
C GLY A 207 16.55 -37.98 0.37
N ALA A 208 17.87 -38.16 0.24
CA ALA A 208 18.59 -38.57 -0.98
C ALA A 208 18.09 -39.81 -1.76
N LEU A 209 17.26 -40.70 -1.20
CA LEU A 209 16.84 -41.97 -1.85
C LEU A 209 15.46 -42.50 -1.39
N ALA A 210 14.56 -41.66 -0.87
CA ALA A 210 13.22 -42.11 -0.49
C ALA A 210 12.23 -41.96 -1.67
N ALA A 211 11.33 -42.94 -1.84
CA ALA A 211 10.12 -42.71 -2.63
C ALA A 211 9.50 -41.39 -2.17
N THR A 212 9.13 -40.53 -3.12
CA THR A 212 8.73 -39.16 -2.82
C THR A 212 7.45 -38.81 -3.59
N GLU A 213 6.41 -38.45 -2.84
CA GLU A 213 5.26 -37.74 -3.38
C GLU A 213 5.63 -36.26 -3.51
N PHE A 214 5.45 -35.72 -4.71
CA PHE A 214 5.91 -34.40 -5.06
C PHE A 214 4.77 -33.54 -5.58
N THR A 215 4.73 -32.29 -5.13
CA THR A 215 3.85 -31.28 -5.70
C THR A 215 4.57 -29.94 -5.82
N VAL A 216 4.16 -29.14 -6.78
CA VAL A 216 4.73 -27.81 -7.05
C VAL A 216 3.61 -26.78 -7.14
N VAL A 217 3.82 -25.64 -6.49
CA VAL A 217 2.87 -24.53 -6.43
C VAL A 217 3.58 -23.19 -6.65
N GLY A 218 2.82 -22.14 -6.89
CA GLY A 218 3.34 -20.78 -7.11
C GLY A 218 3.25 -20.33 -8.58
N GLY A 219 3.63 -19.07 -8.82
CA GLY A 219 3.39 -18.41 -10.10
C GLY A 219 4.15 -18.98 -11.32
N LEU A 220 5.14 -19.85 -11.08
CA LEU A 220 5.87 -20.55 -12.16
C LEU A 220 5.60 -22.06 -12.20
N ALA A 221 4.68 -22.56 -11.36
CA ALA A 221 4.43 -24.00 -11.22
C ALA A 221 4.00 -24.63 -12.56
N ASP A 222 3.00 -24.06 -13.23
CA ASP A 222 2.47 -24.62 -14.49
C ASP A 222 3.54 -24.72 -15.59
N ALA A 223 4.43 -23.72 -15.66
CA ALA A 223 5.51 -23.70 -16.64
C ALA A 223 6.62 -24.70 -16.29
N LEU A 224 6.93 -24.89 -15.02
CA LEU A 224 8.08 -25.70 -14.59
C LEU A 224 7.73 -27.15 -14.26
N ALA A 225 6.48 -27.46 -13.87
CA ALA A 225 6.07 -28.80 -13.46
C ALA A 225 6.35 -29.88 -14.52
N PRO A 226 6.04 -29.69 -15.82
CA PRO A 226 6.33 -30.70 -16.84
C PRO A 226 7.83 -30.94 -17.02
N ARG A 227 8.65 -29.89 -16.86
CA ARG A 227 10.11 -29.93 -17.01
C ARG A 227 10.76 -30.62 -15.81
N LEU A 228 10.25 -30.36 -14.59
CA LEU A 228 10.66 -31.05 -13.37
C LEU A 228 10.34 -32.54 -13.44
N ALA A 229 9.14 -32.91 -13.90
CA ALA A 229 8.74 -34.31 -14.08
C ALA A 229 9.61 -35.03 -15.11
N ALA A 230 9.95 -34.37 -16.23
CA ALA A 230 10.83 -34.92 -17.25
C ALA A 230 12.28 -35.08 -16.75
N ALA A 231 12.78 -34.11 -15.98
CA ALA A 231 14.12 -34.18 -15.40
C ALA A 231 14.23 -35.23 -14.29
N ARG A 232 13.12 -35.60 -13.64
CA ARG A 232 13.05 -36.59 -12.57
C ARG A 232 11.82 -37.51 -12.67
N PRO A 233 11.90 -38.51 -13.56
CA PRO A 233 10.79 -39.45 -13.81
C PRO A 233 10.36 -40.26 -12.57
N ASP A 234 11.25 -40.42 -11.59
CA ASP A 234 10.99 -41.18 -10.35
C ASP A 234 10.12 -40.42 -9.33
N LEU A 235 9.89 -39.11 -9.54
CA LEU A 235 9.00 -38.33 -8.68
C LEU A 235 7.55 -38.69 -8.98
N THR A 236 6.79 -39.08 -7.95
CA THR A 236 5.35 -39.24 -8.08
C THR A 236 4.70 -37.86 -7.99
N VAL A 237 4.56 -37.19 -9.14
CA VAL A 237 3.92 -35.88 -9.24
C VAL A 237 2.43 -35.98 -8.96
N ARG A 238 1.95 -35.23 -7.98
CA ARG A 238 0.51 -35.11 -7.66
C ARG A 238 0.11 -33.64 -7.59
N GLY A 239 -1.15 -33.38 -7.97
CA GLY A 239 -1.77 -32.10 -7.68
C GLY A 239 -1.93 -31.92 -6.16
N PRO A 240 -1.86 -30.68 -5.64
CA PRO A 240 -2.07 -30.44 -4.22
C PRO A 240 -3.52 -30.78 -3.85
N GLU A 241 -3.74 -31.53 -2.76
CA GLU A 241 -5.10 -31.88 -2.29
C GLU A 241 -5.88 -30.66 -1.76
N GLY A 242 -5.15 -29.62 -1.34
CA GLY A 242 -5.68 -28.35 -0.86
C GLY A 242 -4.64 -27.24 -0.96
N ASP A 243 -5.06 -26.02 -0.64
CA ASP A 243 -4.21 -24.83 -0.70
C ASP A 243 -3.64 -24.43 0.67
N ALA A 244 -2.86 -23.35 0.69
CA ALA A 244 -2.36 -22.79 1.95
C ALA A 244 -3.46 -22.42 2.95
N LEU A 245 -4.64 -22.00 2.49
CA LEU A 245 -5.74 -21.66 3.37
C LEU A 245 -6.31 -22.92 4.05
N ALA A 246 -6.49 -24.00 3.30
CA ALA A 246 -6.87 -25.31 3.84
C ALA A 246 -5.84 -25.80 4.87
N GLY A 247 -4.54 -25.62 4.58
CA GLY A 247 -3.46 -25.92 5.50
C GLY A 247 -3.48 -25.07 6.78
N LEU A 248 -3.69 -23.75 6.66
CA LEU A 248 -3.83 -22.86 7.83
C LEU A 248 -5.03 -23.26 8.70
N LEU A 249 -6.18 -23.55 8.08
CA LEU A 249 -7.38 -23.98 8.79
C LEU A 249 -7.16 -25.30 9.54
N ARG A 250 -6.37 -26.21 8.95
CA ARG A 250 -5.97 -27.45 9.58
C ARG A 250 -5.02 -27.22 10.75
N LEU A 251 -3.91 -26.53 10.51
CA LEU A 251 -2.89 -26.24 11.52
C LEU A 251 -3.47 -25.44 12.68
N ARG A 252 -4.49 -24.61 12.46
CA ARG A 252 -5.22 -23.94 13.54
C ARG A 252 -5.77 -24.92 14.58
N HIS A 253 -6.28 -26.07 14.15
CA HIS A 253 -7.02 -27.02 15.00
C HIS A 253 -6.23 -28.28 15.38
N ASP A 254 -5.43 -28.80 14.46
CA ASP A 254 -4.73 -30.07 14.61
C ASP A 254 -3.27 -29.84 15.07
N ARG A 255 -2.97 -30.22 16.32
CA ARG A 255 -1.62 -30.13 16.92
C ARG A 255 -0.83 -31.42 16.76
N SER A 256 -1.42 -32.45 16.15
CA SER A 256 -0.77 -33.73 15.90
C SER A 256 0.01 -33.74 14.59
N THR A 257 -0.05 -32.64 13.82
CA THR A 257 0.67 -32.52 12.56
C THR A 257 2.19 -32.48 12.80
N PRO A 258 2.98 -33.00 11.85
CA PRO A 258 4.44 -32.88 11.91
C PRO A 258 4.93 -31.43 11.90
N HIS A 259 4.07 -30.49 11.51
CA HIS A 259 4.36 -29.07 11.42
C HIS A 259 4.25 -28.31 12.74
N GLU A 260 3.69 -28.89 13.82
CA GLU A 260 3.47 -28.18 15.10
C GLU A 260 4.71 -27.43 15.63
N PRO A 261 5.96 -27.94 15.53
CA PRO A 261 7.15 -27.18 15.95
C PRO A 261 7.37 -25.86 15.18
N ALA A 262 6.80 -25.73 13.98
CA ALA A 262 6.84 -24.55 13.13
C ALA A 262 5.60 -23.65 13.28
N VAL A 263 4.75 -23.91 14.27
CA VAL A 263 3.50 -23.18 14.50
C VAL A 263 3.56 -22.43 15.81
N VAL A 264 3.50 -21.10 15.72
CA VAL A 264 3.37 -20.21 16.87
C VAL A 264 1.90 -20.06 17.22
N ARG A 265 1.56 -20.16 18.52
CA ARG A 265 0.19 -20.01 19.01
C ARG A 265 0.14 -19.01 20.17
N ARG A 266 -0.91 -18.19 20.19
CA ARG A 266 -1.23 -17.26 21.29
C ARG A 266 -2.72 -17.32 21.61
N ARG A 267 -3.06 -17.13 22.88
CA ARG A 267 -4.45 -17.03 23.36
C ARG A 267 -4.70 -15.64 23.90
N THR A 268 -5.90 -15.14 23.69
CA THR A 268 -6.33 -13.86 24.26
C THR A 268 -6.62 -14.03 25.75
N PRO A 269 -6.04 -13.20 26.63
CA PRO A 269 -6.33 -13.23 28.07
C PRO A 269 -7.81 -12.89 28.33
N ALA A 270 -8.44 -13.56 29.30
CA ALA A 270 -9.79 -13.20 29.74
C ALA A 270 -9.76 -11.79 30.38
N ALA A 271 -10.68 -10.91 29.97
CA ALA A 271 -10.75 -9.53 30.43
C ALA A 271 -10.86 -9.44 31.97
N ALA A 272 -9.95 -8.71 32.61
CA ALA A 272 -10.05 -8.35 34.02
C ALA A 272 -11.12 -7.25 34.22
N PRO A 273 -11.81 -7.21 35.38
CA PRO A 273 -12.86 -6.23 35.62
C PRO A 273 -12.32 -4.80 35.64
N VAL A 274 -13.00 -3.92 34.93
CA VAL A 274 -12.68 -2.48 34.79
C VAL A 274 -12.91 -1.78 36.14
N THR A 275 -11.88 -1.14 36.67
CA THR A 275 -11.98 -0.16 37.77
C THR A 275 -11.81 1.27 37.27
N GLU A 276 -12.47 2.17 37.98
CA GLU A 276 -12.75 3.59 37.78
C GLU A 276 -11.53 4.54 37.68
N PRO A 277 -11.72 5.87 37.42
CA PRO A 277 -10.92 6.68 36.51
C PRO A 277 -9.46 6.89 36.96
N VAL A 278 -8.57 6.91 35.97
CA VAL A 278 -7.13 6.92 36.15
C VAL A 278 -6.64 8.36 36.35
N THR A 279 -6.01 8.60 37.49
CA THR A 279 -5.15 9.77 37.79
C THR A 279 -3.86 9.71 36.96
N GLU A 280 -3.16 10.85 36.87
CA GLU A 280 -2.00 11.13 35.99
C GLU A 280 -0.87 10.08 35.84
N PRO A 281 -0.61 9.11 36.75
CA PRO A 281 0.43 8.10 36.52
C PRO A 281 0.16 7.11 35.37
N GLY A 282 -1.06 7.04 34.84
CA GLY A 282 -1.45 6.07 33.78
C GLY A 282 -1.03 6.46 32.36
N LEU A 283 -0.83 7.75 32.08
CA LEU A 283 -0.55 8.23 30.72
C LEU A 283 0.83 7.77 30.23
N ALA A 284 1.84 7.80 31.12
CA ALA A 284 3.20 7.35 30.81
C ALA A 284 3.24 5.87 30.40
N ALA A 285 2.58 4.99 31.16
CA ALA A 285 2.55 3.56 30.91
C ALA A 285 1.81 3.15 29.62
N GLU A 286 1.00 4.05 29.05
CA GLU A 286 0.28 3.87 27.78
C GLU A 286 1.01 4.52 26.59
N VAL A 287 1.80 5.58 26.81
CA VAL A 287 2.76 6.14 25.82
C VAL A 287 3.81 5.09 25.46
N ASP A 288 4.41 4.45 26.47
CA ASP A 288 5.48 3.44 26.30
C ASP A 288 5.06 2.20 25.48
N ARG A 289 3.76 2.00 25.27
CA ARG A 289 3.21 0.86 24.51
C ARG A 289 2.90 1.16 23.06
N LEU A 290 3.04 2.42 22.61
CA LEU A 290 2.80 2.74 21.21
C LEU A 290 3.92 2.20 20.32
N PRO A 291 3.60 1.68 19.13
CA PRO A 291 4.61 1.38 18.12
C PRO A 291 5.49 2.58 17.76
N THR A 292 4.99 3.82 17.87
CA THR A 292 5.75 5.05 17.59
C THR A 292 6.81 5.36 18.65
N GLU A 293 6.64 4.87 19.87
CA GLU A 293 7.57 5.07 20.99
C GLU A 293 8.50 3.87 21.19
N GLY A 294 8.28 2.77 20.46
CA GLY A 294 9.09 1.56 20.52
C GLY A 294 10.50 1.76 19.96
N VAL A 295 11.44 0.93 20.45
CA VAL A 295 12.79 0.83 19.89
C VAL A 295 12.78 -0.12 18.70
N ARG A 296 13.35 0.31 17.57
CA ARG A 296 13.50 -0.53 16.39
C ARG A 296 14.63 -1.54 16.61
N ALA A 297 14.38 -2.81 16.32
CA ALA A 297 15.44 -3.82 16.37
C ALA A 297 16.58 -3.45 15.40
N GLY A 298 17.82 -3.55 15.88
CA GLY A 298 19.01 -3.14 15.13
C GLY A 298 19.38 -1.66 15.25
N SER A 299 18.66 -0.87 16.06
CA SER A 299 19.01 0.52 16.38
C SER A 299 19.63 0.70 17.77
N GLU A 300 20.01 -0.38 18.45
CA GLU A 300 20.50 -0.35 19.84
C GLU A 300 21.83 0.40 19.99
N GLU A 301 22.69 0.31 18.97
CA GLU A 301 24.01 0.97 18.92
C GLU A 301 24.04 2.08 17.85
N LEU A 302 22.90 2.73 17.58
CA LEU A 302 22.76 3.76 16.54
C LEU A 302 23.81 4.89 16.67
N ASP A 303 24.15 5.26 17.90
CA ASP A 303 25.13 6.30 18.24
C ASP A 303 26.59 5.86 18.04
N ALA A 304 26.86 4.56 17.95
CA ALA A 304 28.19 3.99 17.73
C ALA A 304 28.49 3.67 16.25
N LEU A 305 27.50 3.75 15.37
CA LEU A 305 27.68 3.49 13.94
C LEU A 305 28.65 4.51 13.29
N PRO A 306 29.52 4.06 12.36
CA PRO A 306 30.22 4.98 11.47
C PRO A 306 29.21 5.88 10.74
N THR A 307 29.56 7.14 10.51
CA THR A 307 28.63 8.13 9.92
C THR A 307 27.98 7.66 8.62
N ALA A 308 28.70 6.93 7.77
CA ALA A 308 28.15 6.38 6.53
C ALA A 308 27.02 5.37 6.78
N ASP A 309 27.21 4.49 7.77
CA ASP A 309 26.23 3.45 8.14
C ASP A 309 25.05 4.06 8.89
N LEU A 310 25.29 5.08 9.74
CA LEU A 310 24.23 5.86 10.38
C LEU A 310 23.31 6.53 9.34
N VAL A 311 23.89 7.17 8.32
CA VAL A 311 23.12 7.78 7.23
C VAL A 311 22.33 6.73 6.46
N ALA A 312 22.95 5.58 6.13
CA ALA A 312 22.25 4.50 5.44
C ALA A 312 21.08 3.95 6.26
N CYS A 313 21.28 3.74 7.57
CA CYS A 313 20.25 3.30 8.49
C CYS A 313 19.07 4.29 8.57
N LEU A 314 19.36 5.59 8.68
CA LEU A 314 18.32 6.63 8.71
C LEU A 314 17.51 6.69 7.40
N LEU A 315 18.18 6.53 6.24
CA LEU A 315 17.52 6.50 4.93
C LEU A 315 16.64 5.26 4.76
N ASP A 316 17.14 4.08 5.15
CA ASP A 316 16.37 2.84 5.14
C ASP A 316 15.12 2.93 6.04
N GLY A 317 15.26 3.55 7.21
CA GLY A 317 14.13 3.85 8.09
C GLY A 317 12.99 4.62 7.43
N GLN A 318 13.30 5.51 6.47
CA GLN A 318 12.29 6.27 5.73
C GLN A 318 11.57 5.44 4.65
N ALA A 319 12.14 4.32 4.20
CA ALA A 319 11.61 3.55 3.07
C ALA A 319 10.22 2.95 3.34
N ALA A 320 9.85 2.76 4.60
CA ALA A 320 8.53 2.29 5.01
C ALA A 320 7.41 3.32 4.73
N ALA A 321 7.74 4.61 4.66
CA ALA A 321 6.75 5.69 4.52
C ALA A 321 5.85 5.57 3.28
N PRO A 322 6.37 5.47 2.03
CA PRO A 322 5.51 5.32 0.85
C PRO A 322 4.73 4.00 0.84
N VAL A 323 5.28 2.94 1.43
CA VAL A 323 4.61 1.63 1.54
C VAL A 323 3.40 1.73 2.47
N ALA A 324 3.53 2.39 3.61
CA ALA A 324 2.44 2.64 4.56
C ALA A 324 1.32 3.48 3.93
N VAL A 325 1.65 4.48 3.12
CA VAL A 325 0.63 5.26 2.37
C VAL A 325 -0.05 4.41 1.31
N ALA A 326 0.70 3.57 0.58
CA ALA A 326 0.13 2.69 -0.43
C ALA A 326 -0.85 1.67 0.17
N ALA A 327 -0.59 1.19 1.40
CA ALA A 327 -1.47 0.25 2.11
C ALA A 327 -2.87 0.82 2.39
N VAL A 328 -3.00 2.15 2.50
CA VAL A 328 -4.28 2.84 2.75
C VAL A 328 -4.88 3.50 1.52
N ALA A 329 -4.42 3.14 0.31
CA ALA A 329 -4.83 3.78 -0.95
C ALA A 329 -6.36 3.85 -1.15
N GLY A 330 -7.10 2.84 -0.69
CA GLY A 330 -8.57 2.84 -0.75
C GLY A 330 -9.21 3.93 0.12
N ALA A 331 -8.80 4.03 1.39
CA ALA A 331 -9.30 5.07 2.30
C ALA A 331 -8.85 6.47 1.87
N LEU A 332 -7.62 6.58 1.36
CA LEU A 332 -7.09 7.82 0.79
C LEU A 332 -7.91 8.25 -0.45
N GLY A 333 -8.28 7.30 -1.32
CA GLY A 333 -9.18 7.56 -2.45
C GLY A 333 -10.55 8.10 -2.01
N ALA A 334 -11.15 7.52 -0.97
CA ALA A 334 -12.41 8.02 -0.41
C ALA A 334 -12.26 9.44 0.15
N ALA A 335 -11.16 9.74 0.85
CA ALA A 335 -10.88 11.10 1.34
C ALA A 335 -10.68 12.10 0.19
N VAL A 336 -10.00 11.68 -0.89
CA VAL A 336 -9.83 12.46 -2.12
C VAL A 336 -11.18 12.82 -2.74
N ASP A 337 -12.11 11.87 -2.84
CA ASP A 337 -13.41 12.11 -3.46
C ASP A 337 -14.26 13.09 -2.64
N VAL A 338 -14.25 12.96 -1.31
CA VAL A 338 -14.91 13.89 -0.39
C VAL A 338 -14.32 15.29 -0.53
N LEU A 339 -12.99 15.41 -0.52
CA LEU A 339 -12.30 16.69 -0.62
C LEU A 339 -12.51 17.35 -2.00
N ALA A 340 -12.47 16.57 -3.08
CA ALA A 340 -12.75 17.06 -4.42
C ALA A 340 -14.18 17.59 -4.55
N CYS A 341 -15.15 16.90 -3.93
CA CYS A 341 -16.53 17.35 -3.89
C CYS A 341 -16.68 18.70 -3.16
N ALA A 342 -16.07 18.82 -1.98
CA ALA A 342 -16.05 20.07 -1.23
C ALA A 342 -15.40 21.19 -2.05
N PHE A 343 -14.28 20.93 -2.72
CA PHE A 343 -13.63 21.95 -3.55
C PHE A 343 -14.50 22.42 -4.73
N ARG A 344 -15.20 21.52 -5.41
CA ARG A 344 -16.16 21.90 -6.47
C ARG A 344 -17.33 22.71 -5.94
N ALA A 345 -17.79 22.42 -4.72
CA ALA A 345 -18.88 23.13 -4.06
C ALA A 345 -18.47 24.48 -3.42
N GLY A 346 -17.21 24.91 -3.56
CA GLY A 346 -16.71 26.14 -2.94
C GLY A 346 -16.28 26.00 -1.48
N GLY A 347 -16.29 24.78 -0.94
CA GLY A 347 -15.91 24.44 0.44
C GLY A 347 -14.42 24.64 0.75
N ARG A 348 -14.05 24.45 2.03
CA ARG A 348 -12.68 24.65 2.53
C ARG A 348 -12.05 23.33 3.00
N LEU A 349 -10.73 23.25 2.86
CA LEU A 349 -9.87 22.30 3.55
C LEU A 349 -9.35 22.94 4.84
N VAL A 350 -9.52 22.27 5.97
CA VAL A 350 -9.01 22.72 7.26
C VAL A 350 -8.11 21.63 7.84
N TYR A 351 -6.82 21.89 7.91
CA TYR A 351 -5.89 21.04 8.63
C TYR A 351 -5.90 21.34 10.12
N ALA A 352 -5.63 20.31 10.93
CA ALA A 352 -5.39 20.44 12.36
C ALA A 352 -4.22 19.56 12.79
N GLY A 353 -3.27 20.09 13.55
CA GLY A 353 -2.13 19.32 14.02
C GLY A 353 -1.31 20.05 15.08
N ALA A 354 -0.37 19.32 15.68
CA ALA A 354 0.64 19.87 16.58
C ALA A 354 2.04 19.51 16.08
N GLY A 355 3.06 20.22 16.55
CA GLY A 355 4.46 19.92 16.27
C GLY A 355 4.75 19.68 14.78
N THR A 356 5.42 18.58 14.46
CA THR A 356 5.79 18.23 13.08
C THR A 356 4.57 17.98 12.20
N SER A 357 3.57 17.23 12.70
CA SER A 357 2.35 16.94 11.94
C SER A 357 1.61 18.21 11.53
N GLY A 358 1.45 19.16 12.45
CA GLY A 358 0.83 20.45 12.15
C GLY A 358 1.65 21.29 11.17
N ARG A 359 2.98 21.31 11.28
CA ARG A 359 3.86 22.03 10.33
C ARG A 359 3.81 21.45 8.93
N LEU A 360 3.79 20.13 8.77
CA LEU A 360 3.63 19.48 7.47
C LEU A 360 2.28 19.81 6.84
N ALA A 361 1.22 19.83 7.64
CA ALA A 361 -0.11 20.21 7.18
C ALA A 361 -0.19 21.69 6.77
N MET A 362 0.45 22.58 7.53
CA MET A 362 0.60 23.99 7.16
C MET A 362 1.38 24.15 5.85
N GLN A 363 2.46 23.38 5.66
CA GLN A 363 3.24 23.41 4.42
C GLN A 363 2.37 23.02 3.22
N ASP A 364 1.64 21.91 3.29
CA ASP A 364 0.78 21.46 2.20
C ASP A 364 -0.31 22.51 1.88
N ALA A 365 -0.98 23.08 2.89
CA ALA A 365 -1.96 24.15 2.68
C ALA A 365 -1.35 25.40 2.01
N ALA A 366 -0.15 25.81 2.41
CA ALA A 366 0.53 26.98 1.84
C ALA A 366 0.94 26.78 0.36
N GLU A 367 1.13 25.53 -0.06
CA GLU A 367 1.51 25.18 -1.43
C GLU A 367 0.31 25.13 -2.38
N LEU A 368 -0.94 25.01 -1.90
CA LEU A 368 -2.13 24.91 -2.77
C LEU A 368 -2.42 26.19 -3.57
N PRO A 369 -2.44 27.41 -2.99
CA PRO A 369 -2.69 28.64 -3.74
C PRO A 369 -1.70 28.89 -4.90
N PRO A 370 -0.36 28.82 -4.71
CA PRO A 370 0.58 29.04 -5.82
C PRO A 370 0.59 27.90 -6.85
N THR A 371 0.16 26.69 -6.46
CA THR A 371 0.16 25.49 -7.33
C THR A 371 -1.10 25.41 -8.20
N PHE A 372 -2.26 25.61 -7.58
CA PHE A 372 -3.56 25.40 -8.22
C PHE A 372 -4.43 26.66 -8.35
N GLY A 373 -3.96 27.81 -7.86
CA GLY A 373 -4.67 29.08 -7.97
C GLY A 373 -5.88 29.22 -7.03
N ILE A 374 -6.08 28.26 -6.12
CA ILE A 374 -7.17 28.29 -5.14
C ILE A 374 -7.02 29.51 -4.21
N ASP A 375 -8.15 30.05 -3.76
CA ASP A 375 -8.16 31.14 -2.79
C ASP A 375 -7.55 30.68 -1.45
N PRO A 376 -6.57 31.40 -0.88
CA PRO A 376 -5.95 31.03 0.40
C PRO A 376 -6.93 30.87 1.56
N SER A 377 -8.07 31.56 1.55
CA SER A 377 -9.12 31.42 2.58
C SER A 377 -9.80 30.05 2.59
N ARG A 378 -9.58 29.24 1.54
CA ARG A 378 -10.14 27.89 1.39
C ARG A 378 -9.20 26.79 1.87
N THR A 379 -7.99 27.13 2.31
CA THR A 379 -6.97 26.18 2.77
C THR A 379 -6.39 26.68 4.08
N LEU A 380 -6.98 26.25 5.19
CA LEU A 380 -6.65 26.72 6.53
C LEU A 380 -5.83 25.65 7.28
N ALA A 381 -4.94 26.08 8.16
CA ALA A 381 -4.20 25.19 9.06
C ALA A 381 -4.32 25.69 10.50
N LEU A 382 -4.92 24.85 11.35
CA LEU A 382 -5.00 25.03 12.79
C LEU A 382 -3.80 24.33 13.43
N LEU A 383 -2.90 25.12 13.99
CA LEU A 383 -1.70 24.64 14.65
C LEU A 383 -1.85 24.83 16.16
N ALA A 384 -1.67 23.75 16.93
CA ALA A 384 -1.60 23.82 18.38
C ALA A 384 -0.55 24.87 18.81
N GLY A 385 -0.94 25.85 19.63
CA GLY A 385 -0.08 26.96 20.04
C GLY A 385 -0.11 28.17 19.10
N GLY A 386 -0.94 28.14 18.06
CA GLY A 386 -1.18 29.26 17.15
C GLY A 386 -0.03 29.55 16.18
N ALA A 387 -0.02 30.74 15.59
CA ALA A 387 0.93 31.11 14.54
C ALA A 387 2.41 31.07 15.00
N GLY A 388 2.68 31.29 16.30
CA GLY A 388 4.03 31.20 16.87
C GLY A 388 4.63 29.78 16.81
N ALA A 389 3.78 28.75 16.84
CA ALA A 389 4.22 27.35 16.80
C ALA A 389 4.79 26.92 15.43
N ALA A 390 4.66 27.77 14.40
CA ALA A 390 5.26 27.54 13.09
C ALA A 390 6.79 27.61 13.12
N GLY A 391 7.36 28.48 13.97
CA GLY A 391 8.79 28.74 14.06
C GLY A 391 9.49 28.17 15.30
N ALA A 392 8.74 27.87 16.36
CA ALA A 392 9.25 27.32 17.61
C ALA A 392 8.28 26.30 18.21
N ALA A 393 8.78 25.34 18.99
CA ALA A 393 7.90 24.48 19.77
C ALA A 393 7.21 25.31 20.88
N VAL A 394 5.92 25.07 21.11
CA VAL A 394 5.16 25.68 22.20
C VAL A 394 4.80 24.56 23.16
N GLU A 395 5.31 24.64 24.40
CA GLU A 395 5.07 23.62 25.41
C GLU A 395 3.58 23.48 25.75
N ASN A 396 3.12 22.24 25.97
CA ASN A 396 1.77 21.83 26.39
C ASN A 396 0.60 22.24 25.46
N ALA A 397 0.87 22.89 24.32
CA ALA A 397 -0.19 23.31 23.41
C ALA A 397 -0.92 22.12 22.76
N GLU A 398 -0.26 20.98 22.63
CA GLU A 398 -0.82 19.77 22.02
C GLU A 398 -1.79 19.02 22.93
N ASP A 399 -1.71 19.26 24.25
CA ASP A 399 -2.52 18.64 25.29
C ASP A 399 -3.82 19.39 25.60
N ASP A 400 -4.07 20.52 24.93
CA ASP A 400 -5.26 21.36 25.14
C ASP A 400 -6.40 21.00 24.16
N GLU A 401 -7.22 20.02 24.54
CA GLU A 401 -8.42 19.64 23.77
C GLU A 401 -9.46 20.79 23.66
N PRO A 402 -9.83 21.51 24.76
CA PRO A 402 -10.74 22.65 24.68
C PRO A 402 -10.28 23.75 23.70
N ALA A 403 -8.98 24.03 23.62
CA ALA A 403 -8.45 24.99 22.65
C ALA A 403 -8.67 24.53 21.20
N GLY A 404 -8.46 23.25 20.90
CA GLY A 404 -8.75 22.68 19.58
C GLY A 404 -10.22 22.84 19.19
N TRP A 405 -11.13 22.56 20.13
CA TRP A 405 -12.56 22.78 19.93
C TRP A 405 -12.88 24.26 19.65
N ALA A 406 -12.33 25.16 20.47
CA ALA A 406 -12.55 26.60 20.37
C ALA A 406 -12.01 27.17 19.04
N ASP A 407 -10.86 26.69 18.56
CA ASP A 407 -10.29 27.12 17.28
C ASP A 407 -11.16 26.71 16.10
N ALA A 408 -11.64 25.47 16.07
CA ALA A 408 -12.57 24.99 15.05
C ALA A 408 -13.89 25.80 15.06
N ALA A 409 -14.38 26.15 16.26
CA ALA A 409 -15.56 27.00 16.42
C ALA A 409 -15.30 28.44 15.91
N ARG A 410 -14.15 29.01 16.23
CA ARG A 410 -13.76 30.39 15.90
C ARG A 410 -13.65 30.63 14.40
N ILE A 411 -13.13 29.66 13.64
CA ILE A 411 -13.07 29.76 12.17
C ILE A 411 -14.39 29.36 11.48
N GLY A 412 -15.40 29.00 12.27
CA GLY A 412 -16.72 28.63 11.80
C GLY A 412 -16.71 27.37 10.94
N VAL A 413 -16.04 26.28 11.39
CA VAL A 413 -16.13 24.98 10.71
C VAL A 413 -17.59 24.55 10.56
N GLY A 414 -17.98 24.04 9.39
CA GLY A 414 -19.33 23.58 9.12
C GLY A 414 -19.44 22.59 7.95
N PRO A 415 -20.66 22.29 7.46
CA PRO A 415 -20.91 21.19 6.51
C PRO A 415 -20.25 21.31 5.14
N GLY A 416 -19.81 22.52 4.76
CA GLY A 416 -19.05 22.74 3.53
C GLY A 416 -17.55 22.43 3.65
N ASP A 417 -17.07 22.10 4.84
CA ASP A 417 -15.65 21.92 5.12
C ASP A 417 -15.25 20.45 5.21
N VAL A 418 -14.00 20.18 4.85
CA VAL A 418 -13.31 18.91 5.15
C VAL A 418 -12.20 19.21 6.13
N VAL A 419 -12.29 18.62 7.32
CA VAL A 419 -11.33 18.78 8.40
C VAL A 419 -10.41 17.58 8.44
N VAL A 420 -9.10 17.81 8.29
CA VAL A 420 -8.08 16.75 8.29
C VAL A 420 -7.20 16.93 9.54
N GLY A 421 -7.38 16.05 10.52
CA GLY A 421 -6.56 15.99 11.73
C GLY A 421 -5.33 15.13 11.52
N VAL A 422 -4.14 15.67 11.76
CA VAL A 422 -2.85 14.98 11.57
C VAL A 422 -2.15 14.85 12.91
N ALA A 423 -1.97 13.61 13.36
CA ALA A 423 -1.30 13.29 14.61
C ALA A 423 -0.65 11.90 14.53
N ALA A 424 0.68 11.81 14.60
CA ALA A 424 1.38 10.53 14.49
C ALA A 424 0.90 9.52 15.55
N SER A 425 0.80 9.95 16.80
CA SER A 425 0.30 9.14 17.92
C SER A 425 -1.19 8.81 17.83
N GLY A 426 -1.94 9.54 16.98
CA GLY A 426 -3.39 9.43 16.84
C GLY A 426 -4.21 9.83 18.08
N ARG A 427 -3.57 10.39 19.11
CA ARG A 427 -4.20 10.72 20.39
C ARG A 427 -4.03 12.17 20.85
N THR A 428 -3.34 13.00 20.07
CA THR A 428 -3.06 14.40 20.43
C THR A 428 -4.34 15.16 20.81
N PRO A 429 -4.53 15.57 22.09
CA PRO A 429 -5.78 16.15 22.57
C PRO A 429 -6.29 17.34 21.76
N TYR A 430 -5.42 18.28 21.38
CA TYR A 430 -5.80 19.41 20.51
C TYR A 430 -6.48 18.96 19.21
N VAL A 431 -5.90 17.95 18.54
CA VAL A 431 -6.42 17.40 17.28
C VAL A 431 -7.77 16.71 17.49
N LEU A 432 -7.92 15.97 18.60
CA LEU A 432 -9.20 15.35 18.95
C LEU A 432 -10.29 16.40 19.17
N GLY A 433 -9.98 17.51 19.84
CA GLY A 433 -10.90 18.63 20.05
C GLY A 433 -11.40 19.23 18.73
N VAL A 434 -10.48 19.47 17.79
CA VAL A 434 -10.85 19.96 16.44
C VAL A 434 -11.73 18.96 15.69
N LEU A 435 -11.36 17.67 15.66
CA LEU A 435 -12.11 16.65 14.95
C LEU A 435 -13.52 16.44 15.52
N ARG A 436 -13.67 16.49 16.85
CA ARG A 436 -14.97 16.41 17.53
C ARG A 436 -15.83 17.63 17.15
N ALA A 437 -15.25 18.83 17.17
CA ALA A 437 -15.96 20.07 16.81
C ALA A 437 -16.47 20.04 15.38
N ALA A 438 -15.61 19.63 14.46
CA ALA A 438 -15.92 19.48 13.06
C ALA A 438 -17.11 18.52 12.84
N ARG A 439 -17.05 17.34 13.48
CA ARG A 439 -18.10 16.34 13.37
C ARG A 439 -19.44 16.81 13.91
N GLU A 440 -19.46 17.45 15.09
CA GLU A 440 -20.69 17.98 15.68
C GLU A 440 -21.34 19.05 14.80
N ARG A 441 -20.49 19.84 14.11
CA ARG A 441 -20.91 20.90 13.18
C ARG A 441 -21.22 20.39 11.76
N GLY A 442 -21.17 19.08 11.55
CA GLY A 442 -21.54 18.42 10.30
C GLY A 442 -20.49 18.48 9.20
N ALA A 443 -19.25 18.90 9.50
CA ALA A 443 -18.14 18.84 8.55
C ALA A 443 -17.69 17.39 8.32
N ALA A 444 -17.17 17.11 7.13
CA ALA A 444 -16.50 15.83 6.88
C ALA A 444 -15.16 15.80 7.61
N THR A 445 -14.81 14.66 8.21
CA THR A 445 -13.58 14.54 9.02
C THR A 445 -12.70 13.40 8.53
N VAL A 446 -11.40 13.69 8.40
CA VAL A 446 -10.35 12.73 8.06
C VAL A 446 -9.29 12.75 9.15
N ALA A 447 -8.86 11.59 9.63
CA ALA A 447 -7.71 11.46 10.52
C ALA A 447 -6.52 10.86 9.77
N VAL A 448 -5.35 11.46 9.90
CA VAL A 448 -4.07 10.93 9.39
C VAL A 448 -3.18 10.60 10.58
N VAL A 449 -2.95 9.31 10.79
CA VAL A 449 -2.32 8.79 12.01
C VAL A 449 -1.29 7.72 11.67
N ASN A 450 -0.33 7.47 12.55
CA ASN A 450 0.66 6.40 12.42
C ASN A 450 0.47 5.29 13.48
N ALA A 451 -0.68 5.33 14.16
CA ALA A 451 -1.10 4.37 15.17
C ALA A 451 -2.44 3.74 14.78
N ALA A 452 -2.52 2.41 14.88
CA ALA A 452 -3.74 1.67 14.60
C ALA A 452 -4.79 1.90 15.70
N ALA A 453 -6.07 1.89 15.33
CA ALA A 453 -7.22 1.99 16.25
C ALA A 453 -7.13 3.19 17.23
N SER A 454 -6.55 4.29 16.77
CA SER A 454 -6.27 5.45 17.62
C SER A 454 -7.55 6.20 18.05
N PRO A 455 -7.49 7.01 19.12
CA PRO A 455 -8.61 7.88 19.50
C PRO A 455 -9.10 8.79 18.37
N ALA A 456 -8.21 9.28 17.50
CA ALA A 456 -8.59 10.07 16.33
C ALA A 456 -9.38 9.23 15.30
N ALA A 457 -9.05 7.95 15.14
CA ALA A 457 -9.78 7.02 14.28
C ALA A 457 -11.23 6.80 14.74
N ALA A 458 -11.48 6.84 16.05
CA ALA A 458 -12.83 6.71 16.61
C ALA A 458 -13.70 7.98 16.38
N VAL A 459 -13.07 9.14 16.19
CA VAL A 459 -13.76 10.42 16.00
C VAL A 459 -14.01 10.72 14.52
N ALA A 460 -13.00 10.48 13.67
CA ALA A 460 -13.05 10.83 12.25
C ALA A 460 -14.03 9.96 11.44
N GLY A 461 -14.52 10.50 10.32
CA GLY A 461 -15.36 9.77 9.37
C GLY A 461 -14.55 8.86 8.44
N ILE A 462 -13.33 9.28 8.09
CA ILE A 462 -12.35 8.51 7.31
C ILE A 462 -11.02 8.53 8.07
N THR A 463 -10.33 7.40 8.13
CA THR A 463 -9.03 7.30 8.82
C THR A 463 -7.99 6.74 7.86
N LEU A 464 -6.83 7.39 7.82
CA LEU A 464 -5.63 6.96 7.11
C LEU A 464 -4.61 6.50 8.16
N GLU A 465 -4.54 5.19 8.39
CA GLU A 465 -3.60 4.56 9.32
C GLU A 465 -2.28 4.24 8.61
N LEU A 466 -1.35 5.19 8.66
CA LEU A 466 -0.03 5.14 8.05
C LEU A 466 0.94 4.36 8.95
N LEU A 467 0.74 3.06 9.09
CA LEU A 467 1.52 2.21 10.00
C LEU A 467 2.97 2.04 9.50
N THR A 468 3.85 2.96 9.89
CA THR A 468 5.28 2.96 9.53
C THR A 468 6.15 2.09 10.41
N GLY A 469 5.62 1.64 11.56
CA GLY A 469 6.37 0.92 12.58
C GLY A 469 7.26 1.83 13.43
N PRO A 470 8.13 1.23 14.28
CA PRO A 470 9.07 1.96 15.12
C PRO A 470 10.06 2.80 14.33
N GLU A 471 10.36 3.98 14.86
CA GLU A 471 11.33 4.91 14.26
C GLU A 471 12.77 4.42 14.51
N VAL A 472 13.68 4.77 13.58
CA VAL A 472 15.11 4.46 13.75
C VAL A 472 15.69 5.13 15.01
N LEU A 473 15.24 6.35 15.29
CA LEU A 473 15.44 7.00 16.58
C LEU A 473 14.11 6.91 17.33
N ALA A 474 14.05 6.09 18.38
CA ALA A 474 12.82 5.81 19.13
C ALA A 474 12.08 7.11 19.53
N GLY A 475 10.76 7.14 19.32
CA GLY A 475 9.90 8.31 19.59
C GLY A 475 10.06 9.47 18.62
N SER A 476 11.08 9.49 17.74
CA SER A 476 11.31 10.61 16.81
C SER A 476 10.40 10.54 15.56
N THR A 477 9.09 10.65 15.77
CA THR A 477 8.04 10.59 14.73
C THR A 477 8.12 11.68 13.65
N ARG A 478 9.05 12.65 13.76
CA ARG A 478 9.39 13.57 12.66
C ARG A 478 10.07 12.87 11.46
N LEU A 479 10.43 11.60 11.61
CA LEU A 479 11.13 10.77 10.63
C LEU A 479 10.11 10.02 9.75
N ALA A 480 10.04 8.69 9.81
CA ALA A 480 9.26 7.89 8.87
C ALA A 480 7.76 8.24 8.94
N ALA A 481 7.23 8.45 10.14
CA ALA A 481 5.85 8.86 10.34
C ALA A 481 5.55 10.22 9.69
N GLY A 482 6.40 11.23 9.93
CA GLY A 482 6.31 12.54 9.28
C GLY A 482 6.43 12.46 7.76
N THR A 483 7.35 11.64 7.23
CA THR A 483 7.49 11.42 5.79
C THR A 483 6.23 10.77 5.20
N ALA A 484 5.65 9.78 5.87
CA ALA A 484 4.40 9.16 5.44
C ALA A 484 3.25 10.17 5.44
N GLN A 485 3.14 11.00 6.48
CA GLN A 485 2.15 12.08 6.54
C GLN A 485 2.33 13.03 5.36
N LYS A 486 3.56 13.50 5.08
CA LYS A 486 3.83 14.39 3.93
C LYS A 486 3.39 13.76 2.60
N VAL A 487 3.74 12.49 2.38
CA VAL A 487 3.35 11.76 1.16
C VAL A 487 1.83 11.64 1.06
N ALA A 488 1.14 11.30 2.16
CA ALA A 488 -0.31 11.19 2.19
C ALA A 488 -1.00 12.54 1.95
N LEU A 489 -0.55 13.62 2.59
CA LEU A 489 -1.12 14.96 2.44
C LEU A 489 -0.97 15.48 1.01
N ASN A 490 0.24 15.40 0.44
CA ASN A 490 0.47 15.81 -0.95
C ASN A 490 -0.36 14.98 -1.93
N THR A 491 -0.52 13.68 -1.67
CA THR A 491 -1.35 12.81 -2.52
C THR A 491 -2.83 13.19 -2.41
N LEU A 492 -3.34 13.40 -1.18
CA LEU A 492 -4.71 13.79 -0.90
C LEU A 492 -5.08 15.08 -1.64
N THR A 493 -4.30 16.15 -1.45
CA THR A 493 -4.65 17.46 -1.99
C THR A 493 -4.39 17.57 -3.48
N THR A 494 -3.30 16.98 -3.99
CA THR A 494 -3.02 16.95 -5.43
C THR A 494 -4.12 16.18 -6.16
N ALA A 495 -4.47 14.98 -5.70
CA ALA A 495 -5.50 14.17 -6.34
C ALA A 495 -6.89 14.85 -6.24
N ALA A 496 -7.22 15.45 -5.10
CA ALA A 496 -8.47 16.19 -4.95
C ALA A 496 -8.57 17.39 -5.89
N MET A 497 -7.48 18.14 -6.07
CA MET A 497 -7.44 19.28 -7.00
C MET A 497 -7.52 18.85 -8.47
N VAL A 498 -6.88 17.73 -8.83
CA VAL A 498 -7.05 17.10 -10.16
C VAL A 498 -8.51 16.73 -10.38
N ARG A 499 -9.16 16.05 -9.42
CA ARG A 499 -10.57 15.69 -9.49
C ARG A 499 -11.53 16.89 -9.44
N ALA A 500 -11.09 18.01 -8.89
CA ALA A 500 -11.83 19.27 -8.88
C ALA A 500 -11.64 20.11 -10.16
N GLY A 501 -10.87 19.63 -11.14
CA GLY A 501 -10.71 20.29 -12.45
C GLY A 501 -9.58 21.33 -12.52
N ALA A 502 -8.70 21.39 -11.52
CA ALA A 502 -7.58 22.35 -11.48
C ALA A 502 -6.42 22.01 -12.43
N THR A 503 -6.50 20.88 -13.15
CA THR A 503 -5.50 20.42 -14.11
C THR A 503 -6.12 20.05 -15.46
N PHE A 504 -5.29 20.02 -16.50
CA PHE A 504 -5.63 19.44 -17.80
C PHE A 504 -4.52 18.48 -18.23
N GLY A 505 -4.80 17.18 -18.14
CA GLY A 505 -3.75 16.16 -18.27
C GLY A 505 -2.69 16.36 -17.18
N PRO A 506 -1.38 16.39 -17.53
CA PRO A 506 -0.32 16.62 -16.55
C PRO A 506 -0.12 18.11 -16.19
N TRP A 507 -0.88 19.03 -16.77
CA TRP A 507 -0.63 20.47 -16.66
C TRP A 507 -1.50 21.13 -15.58
N MET A 508 -0.87 21.94 -14.73
CA MET A 508 -1.57 22.79 -13.77
C MET A 508 -2.10 24.04 -14.48
N VAL A 509 -3.41 24.16 -14.58
CA VAL A 509 -4.06 25.21 -15.39
C VAL A 509 -4.57 26.39 -14.55
N GLY A 510 -4.53 26.28 -13.22
CA GLY A 510 -4.84 27.37 -12.28
C GLY A 510 -3.65 28.28 -11.93
N VAL A 511 -2.56 28.27 -12.72
CA VAL A 511 -1.36 29.05 -12.39
C VAL A 511 -1.61 30.56 -12.52
N ARG A 512 -1.32 31.33 -11.47
CA ARG A 512 -1.42 32.79 -11.49
C ARG A 512 -0.16 33.41 -12.10
N ILE A 513 -0.29 34.17 -13.18
CA ILE A 513 0.84 34.81 -13.87
C ILE A 513 1.28 36.09 -13.14
N THR A 514 2.07 35.94 -12.06
CA THR A 514 2.54 37.08 -11.25
C THR A 514 3.94 37.58 -11.62
N ASN A 515 4.67 36.86 -12.46
CA ASN A 515 6.03 37.22 -12.86
C ASN A 515 6.41 36.62 -14.23
N ALA A 516 7.53 37.05 -14.79
CA ALA A 516 8.01 36.62 -16.09
C ALA A 516 8.24 35.09 -16.21
N LYS A 517 8.68 34.43 -15.13
CA LYS A 517 8.85 32.96 -15.10
C LYS A 517 7.50 32.26 -15.25
N LEU A 518 6.47 32.72 -14.52
CA LEU A 518 5.12 32.15 -14.60
C LEU A 518 4.45 32.46 -15.95
N ARG A 519 4.73 33.61 -16.56
CA ARG A 519 4.26 33.91 -17.93
C ARG A 519 4.82 32.92 -18.94
N ARG A 520 6.14 32.70 -18.95
CA ARG A 520 6.77 31.68 -19.81
C ARG A 520 6.25 30.27 -19.52
N ARG A 521 5.91 29.97 -18.27
CA ARG A 521 5.30 28.68 -17.91
C ARG A 521 3.90 28.53 -18.52
N ALA A 522 3.06 29.55 -18.40
CA ALA A 522 1.73 29.57 -18.98
C ALA A 522 1.78 29.41 -20.51
N GLU A 523 2.63 30.17 -21.20
CA GLU A 523 2.83 30.05 -22.65
C GLU A 523 3.23 28.63 -23.07
N ARG A 524 4.16 28.00 -22.34
CA ARG A 524 4.57 26.61 -22.59
C ARG A 524 3.45 25.61 -22.33
N ILE A 525 2.68 25.77 -21.25
CA ILE A 525 1.55 24.89 -20.94
C ILE A 525 0.54 24.95 -22.08
N VAL A 526 0.15 26.15 -22.54
CA VAL A 526 -0.81 26.31 -23.63
C VAL A 526 -0.27 25.68 -24.91
N ARG A 527 0.99 25.97 -25.28
CA ARG A 527 1.66 25.35 -26.43
C ARG A 527 1.66 23.81 -26.36
N ASP A 528 2.14 23.26 -25.25
CA ASP A 528 2.33 21.80 -25.09
C ASP A 528 1.00 21.05 -25.00
N ALA A 529 -0.05 21.70 -24.47
CA ALA A 529 -1.38 21.11 -24.34
C ALA A 529 -2.22 21.17 -25.64
N THR A 530 -1.97 22.12 -26.53
CA THR A 530 -2.78 22.32 -27.75
C THR A 530 -2.02 22.10 -29.05
N GLY A 531 -0.68 22.06 -29.01
CA GLY A 531 0.18 21.88 -30.18
C GLY A 531 0.37 23.14 -31.03
N VAL A 532 -0.18 24.29 -30.65
CA VAL A 532 0.02 25.57 -31.35
C VAL A 532 1.40 26.16 -31.07
N ASP A 533 1.81 27.19 -31.82
CA ASP A 533 3.06 27.91 -31.53
C ASP A 533 2.92 28.92 -30.35
N ILE A 534 4.05 29.49 -29.92
CA ILE A 534 4.07 30.44 -28.80
C ILE A 534 3.34 31.76 -29.13
N ALA A 535 3.31 32.20 -30.39
CA ALA A 535 2.62 33.43 -30.76
C ALA A 535 1.10 33.25 -30.57
N ARG A 536 0.56 32.14 -31.06
CA ARG A 536 -0.84 31.79 -30.90
C ARG A 536 -1.23 31.50 -29.45
N ALA A 537 -0.32 30.88 -28.69
CA ALA A 537 -0.52 30.70 -27.24
C ALA A 537 -0.64 32.04 -26.50
N ARG A 538 0.17 33.05 -26.87
CA ARG A 538 0.09 34.40 -26.30
C ARG A 538 -1.22 35.11 -26.65
N GLU A 539 -1.67 34.99 -27.89
CA GLU A 539 -2.96 35.55 -28.31
C GLU A 539 -4.12 34.94 -27.51
N ALA A 540 -4.13 33.61 -27.34
CA ALA A 540 -5.14 32.92 -26.54
C ALA A 540 -5.10 33.32 -25.06
N LEU A 541 -3.91 33.44 -24.47
CA LEU A 541 -3.74 33.96 -23.11
C LEU A 541 -4.26 35.40 -22.99
N ALA A 542 -3.96 36.26 -23.96
CA ALA A 542 -4.47 37.64 -23.96
C ALA A 542 -6.01 37.68 -24.03
N ALA A 543 -6.62 36.89 -24.91
CA ALA A 543 -8.08 36.76 -25.02
C ALA A 543 -8.72 36.19 -23.74
N ALA A 544 -8.00 35.32 -23.03
CA ALA A 544 -8.41 34.72 -21.77
C ALA A 544 -8.13 35.59 -20.53
N HIS A 545 -7.53 36.77 -20.70
CA HIS A 545 -7.03 37.62 -19.61
C HIS A 545 -6.04 36.89 -18.69
N ASP A 546 -5.03 36.25 -19.31
CA ASP A 546 -3.95 35.49 -18.66
C ASP A 546 -4.41 34.24 -17.87
N ASP A 547 -5.69 33.84 -18.00
CA ASP A 547 -6.19 32.58 -17.45
C ASP A 547 -5.86 31.39 -18.36
N VAL A 548 -5.01 30.48 -17.87
CA VAL A 548 -4.51 29.35 -18.67
C VAL A 548 -5.63 28.37 -19.03
N ALA A 549 -6.54 28.07 -18.08
CA ALA A 549 -7.64 27.15 -18.33
C ALA A 549 -8.58 27.67 -19.43
N THR A 550 -8.95 28.95 -19.38
CA THR A 550 -9.77 29.61 -20.40
C THR A 550 -9.04 29.66 -21.75
N ALA A 551 -7.73 29.97 -21.76
CA ALA A 551 -6.93 29.98 -22.99
C ALA A 551 -6.89 28.61 -23.68
N LEU A 552 -6.85 27.52 -22.91
CA LEU A 552 -6.96 26.17 -23.46
C LEU A 552 -8.33 25.93 -24.10
N VAL A 553 -9.41 26.38 -23.48
CA VAL A 553 -10.77 26.25 -24.05
C VAL A 553 -10.93 27.10 -25.32
N VAL A 554 -10.39 28.32 -25.35
CA VAL A 554 -10.35 29.18 -26.56
C VAL A 554 -9.78 28.40 -27.75
N LEU A 555 -8.62 27.76 -27.56
CA LEU A 555 -7.93 27.05 -28.64
C LEU A 555 -8.57 25.70 -28.99
N LEU A 556 -8.92 24.90 -27.98
CA LEU A 556 -9.39 23.52 -28.19
C LEU A 556 -10.87 23.45 -28.62
N ALA A 557 -11.69 24.41 -28.20
CA ALA A 557 -13.11 24.50 -28.58
C ALA A 557 -13.40 25.53 -29.68
N GLY A 558 -12.39 26.34 -30.08
CA GLY A 558 -12.56 27.36 -31.12
C GLY A 558 -13.50 28.51 -30.72
N LEU A 559 -13.50 28.89 -29.45
CA LEU A 559 -14.36 29.94 -28.88
C LEU A 559 -13.60 31.25 -28.67
N ASP A 560 -14.32 32.37 -28.62
CA ASP A 560 -13.75 33.61 -28.07
C ASP A 560 -13.54 33.52 -26.54
N GLY A 561 -12.82 34.49 -25.97
CA GLY A 561 -12.45 34.48 -24.56
C GLY A 561 -13.63 34.50 -23.59
N GLU A 562 -14.71 35.20 -23.94
CA GLU A 562 -15.89 35.33 -23.07
C GLU A 562 -16.73 34.04 -23.09
N ALA A 563 -17.00 33.51 -24.29
CA ALA A 563 -17.68 32.24 -24.49
C ALA A 563 -16.89 31.07 -23.87
N ALA A 564 -15.56 31.05 -24.02
CA ALA A 564 -14.70 30.06 -23.40
C ALA A 564 -14.76 30.11 -21.87
N ARG A 565 -14.74 31.31 -21.28
CA ARG A 565 -14.85 31.49 -19.82
C ARG A 565 -16.21 31.04 -19.30
N ALA A 566 -17.30 31.43 -19.96
CA ALA A 566 -18.65 31.01 -19.58
C ALA A 566 -18.80 29.49 -19.66
N ARG A 567 -18.29 28.87 -20.72
CA ARG A 567 -18.32 27.41 -20.91
C ARG A 567 -17.48 26.67 -19.87
N LEU A 568 -16.28 27.18 -19.55
CA LEU A 568 -15.43 26.62 -18.51
C LEU A 568 -16.10 26.69 -17.13
N ALA A 569 -16.72 27.84 -16.80
CA ALA A 569 -17.43 28.02 -15.54
C ALA A 569 -18.60 27.03 -15.39
N ALA A 570 -19.34 26.76 -16.48
CA ALA A 570 -20.41 25.78 -16.48
C ALA A 570 -19.92 24.32 -16.41
N ALA A 571 -18.80 24.01 -17.08
CA ALA A 571 -18.27 22.65 -17.17
C ALA A 571 -17.39 22.24 -15.97
N GLY A 572 -16.82 23.20 -15.24
CA GLY A 572 -15.97 22.98 -14.06
C GLY A 572 -14.57 22.43 -14.35
N SER A 573 -14.25 22.06 -15.58
CA SER A 573 -12.89 21.66 -15.98
C SER A 573 -12.66 21.90 -17.48
N VAL A 574 -11.39 22.08 -17.87
CA VAL A 574 -11.01 22.23 -19.29
C VAL A 574 -11.46 21.01 -20.10
N ARG A 575 -11.28 19.79 -19.58
CA ARG A 575 -11.65 18.55 -20.28
C ARG A 575 -13.15 18.49 -20.58
N ALA A 576 -13.99 18.73 -19.58
CA ALA A 576 -15.44 18.77 -19.78
C ALA A 576 -15.88 19.93 -20.69
N ALA A 577 -15.16 21.06 -20.68
CA ALA A 577 -15.47 22.20 -21.53
C ALA A 577 -15.16 21.94 -23.02
N VAL A 578 -14.21 21.07 -23.36
CA VAL A 578 -13.78 20.84 -24.76
C VAL A 578 -14.34 19.55 -25.37
N GLU A 579 -14.86 18.62 -24.56
CA GLU A 579 -15.53 17.43 -25.07
C GLU A 579 -16.86 17.81 -25.75
N PRO A 580 -17.19 17.25 -26.93
CA PRO A 580 -18.48 17.45 -27.56
C PRO A 580 -19.56 16.81 -26.69
N GLY A 581 -20.51 17.62 -26.21
CA GLY A 581 -21.58 17.16 -25.34
C GLY A 581 -22.33 15.99 -25.98
N GLY A 582 -22.42 14.86 -25.26
CA GLY A 582 -23.34 13.78 -25.58
C GLY A 582 -24.78 14.29 -25.41
N GLY A 583 -25.28 14.97 -26.43
CA GLY A 583 -26.68 15.36 -26.53
C GLY A 583 -27.55 14.12 -26.62
N GLU A 584 -28.69 14.19 -25.93
CA GLU A 584 -29.83 13.30 -26.03
C GLU A 584 -30.06 12.82 -27.47
N GLN A 585 -29.92 11.51 -27.70
CA GLN A 585 -30.57 10.87 -28.84
C GLN A 585 -32.06 10.74 -28.51
N ALA A 586 -32.82 11.78 -28.83
CA ALA A 586 -34.24 11.63 -29.12
C ALA A 586 -34.37 11.09 -30.56
N GLY A 587 -34.75 9.82 -30.66
CA GLY A 587 -35.12 9.12 -31.89
C GLY A 587 -36.15 8.05 -31.55
#